data_AF-A0A368VHR2-F1
#
_entry.id   AF-A0A368VHR2-F1
#
_cell.length_a   1.000
_cell.length_b   1.000
_cell.length_c   1.000
_cell.angle_alpha   90.00
_cell.angle_beta   90.00
_cell.angle_gamma   90.00
#
_symmetry.space_group_name_H-M   'P 1'
#
loop_
_entity.id
_entity.type
_entity.pdbx_description
1 polymer ?
#
loop_
_entity_poly.entity_id
_entity_poly.type
_entity_poly.pdbx_seq_one_letter_code
_entity_poly.pdbx_strand_id
1 'polypeptide(L)' 'FPKDILLKHNILKTDTSKGKMAIRVYPSWDTLTSKQAIATQDWQLPYFINLNNANSFPIQELLIRYIN' A
#
# COMPACT_ATOMS: atom_id res chain seq x y z
N PHE A 1 0.85 -1.67 5.14
CA PHE A 1 -0.49 -1.04 5.12
C PHE A 1 -1.15 -1.21 6.48
N PRO A 2 -1.73 -0.15 7.08
CA PRO A 2 -2.53 -0.26 8.29
C PRO A 2 -3.74 -1.19 8.10
N LYS A 3 -4.18 -1.88 9.17
CA LYS A 3 -5.26 -2.89 9.10
C LYS A 3 -6.60 -2.28 8.68
N ASP A 4 -6.92 -1.09 9.16
CA ASP A 4 -8.12 -0.32 8.82
C ASP A 4 -8.19 0.01 7.32
N ILE A 5 -7.05 0.36 6.71
CA ILE A 5 -6.96 0.59 5.26
C ILE A 5 -7.21 -0.71 4.49
N LEU A 6 -6.63 -1.82 4.94
CA LEU A 6 -6.87 -3.13 4.31
C LEU A 6 -8.33 -3.58 4.45
N LEU A 7 -9.00 -3.26 5.57
CA LEU A 7 -10.44 -3.49 5.76
C LEU A 7 -11.26 -2.62 4.80
N LYS A 8 -10.97 -1.31 4.72
CA LYS A 8 -11.64 -0.36 3.82
C LYS A 8 -11.62 -0.81 2.36
N HIS A 9 -10.52 -1.43 1.94
CA HIS A 9 -10.36 -1.96 0.57
C HIS A 9 -10.78 -3.43 0.40
N ASN A 10 -11.52 -4.01 1.37
CA ASN A 10 -12.03 -5.38 1.37
C ASN A 10 -10.95 -6.45 1.14
N ILE A 11 -9.76 -6.22 1.68
CA ILE A 11 -8.63 -7.15 1.58
C ILE A 11 -8.69 -8.15 2.72
N LEU A 12 -8.92 -7.69 3.96
CA LEU A 12 -9.04 -8.57 5.11
C LEU A 12 -10.42 -9.25 5.17
N LYS A 13 -10.43 -10.48 5.68
CA LYS A 13 -11.66 -11.21 5.98
C LYS A 13 -12.38 -10.53 7.16
N THR A 14 -13.70 -10.37 7.01
CA THR A 14 -14.62 -9.96 8.08
C THR A 14 -15.72 -11.02 8.22
N ASP A 15 -16.67 -10.81 9.12
CA ASP A 15 -17.85 -11.70 9.23
C ASP A 15 -18.75 -11.60 7.99
N THR A 16 -18.67 -10.51 7.23
CA THR A 16 -19.49 -10.23 6.04
C THR A 16 -18.73 -10.34 4.72
N SER A 17 -17.40 -10.43 4.75
CA SER A 17 -16.54 -10.49 3.56
C SER A 17 -15.48 -11.58 3.68
N LYS A 18 -15.33 -12.41 2.65
CA LYS A 18 -14.26 -13.42 2.59
C LYS A 18 -12.86 -12.79 2.52
N GLY A 19 -12.77 -11.50 2.18
CA GLY A 19 -11.51 -10.82 1.90
C GLY A 19 -10.87 -11.30 0.60
N LYS A 20 -9.60 -10.95 0.41
CA LYS A 20 -8.79 -11.36 -0.74
C LYS A 20 -7.60 -12.19 -0.27
N MET A 21 -7.29 -13.25 -1.00
CA MET A 21 -6.12 -14.10 -0.73
C MET A 21 -4.82 -13.50 -1.28
N ALA A 22 -4.91 -12.66 -2.31
CA ALA A 22 -3.77 -12.01 -2.94
C ALA A 22 -4.14 -10.59 -3.38
N ILE A 23 -3.15 -9.70 -3.35
CA ILE A 23 -3.24 -8.34 -3.90
C ILE A 23 -2.00 -8.04 -4.72
N ARG A 24 -2.15 -7.15 -5.71
CA ARG A 24 -1.01 -6.52 -6.40
C ARG A 24 -0.66 -5.21 -5.68
N VAL A 25 0.62 -4.90 -5.62
CA VAL A 25 1.13 -3.60 -5.14
C VAL A 25 1.71 -2.87 -6.32
N TYR A 26 1.22 -1.66 -6.59
CA TYR A 26 1.64 -0.83 -7.71
C TYR A 26 2.55 0.29 -7.21
N PRO A 27 3.88 0.20 -7.43
CA PRO A 27 4.81 1.24 -7.03
C PRO A 27 4.68 2.48 -7.93
N SER A 28 5.29 3.60 -7.52
CA SER A 28 5.19 4.89 -8.24
C SER A 28 5.81 4.88 -9.63
N TRP A 29 6.72 3.95 -9.92
CA TRP A 29 7.37 3.81 -11.22
C TRP A 29 6.62 2.88 -12.19
N ASP A 30 5.51 2.29 -11.76
CA ASP A 30 4.70 1.44 -12.62
C ASP A 30 3.73 2.28 -13.47
N THR A 31 3.61 1.95 -14.76
CA THR A 31 2.72 2.66 -15.69
C THR A 31 1.43 1.89 -15.88
N LEU A 32 0.32 2.45 -15.40
CA LEU A 32 -0.97 1.76 -15.38
C LEU A 32 -1.94 2.32 -16.42
N THR A 33 -2.66 1.42 -17.09
CA THR A 33 -3.65 1.78 -18.12
C THR A 33 -5.09 1.51 -17.70
N SER A 34 -5.33 0.58 -16.77
CA SER A 34 -6.67 0.24 -16.31
C SER A 34 -7.12 1.14 -15.16
N LYS A 35 -8.37 1.61 -15.20
CA LYS A 35 -8.97 2.45 -14.14
C LYS A 35 -8.87 1.80 -12.75
N GLN A 36 -9.03 0.47 -12.69
CA GLN A 36 -8.95 -0.27 -11.43
C GLN A 36 -7.52 -0.30 -10.87
N ALA A 37 -6.51 -0.47 -11.72
CA ALA A 37 -5.11 -0.45 -11.29
C ALA A 37 -4.70 0.94 -10.82
N ILE A 38 -5.09 1.99 -11.56
CA ILE A 38 -4.84 3.41 -11.18
C ILE A 38 -5.45 3.70 -9.80
N ALA A 39 -6.74 3.41 -9.62
CA ALA A 39 -7.38 3.61 -8.31
C ALA A 39 -6.73 2.77 -7.20
N THR A 40 -6.14 1.61 -7.54
CA THR A 40 -5.42 0.77 -6.58
C THR A 40 -4.07 1.38 -6.20
N GLN A 41 -3.34 1.92 -7.17
CA GLN A 41 -2.09 2.63 -6.95
C GLN A 41 -2.30 3.87 -6.08
N ASP A 42 -3.36 4.65 -6.34
CA ASP A 42 -3.66 5.88 -5.61
C ASP A 42 -3.75 5.67 -4.09
N TRP A 43 -4.43 4.61 -3.62
CA TRP A 43 -4.51 4.33 -2.19
C TRP A 43 -3.27 3.63 -1.64
N GLN A 44 -2.46 2.99 -2.48
CA GLN A 44 -1.23 2.30 -2.05
C GLN A 44 -0.04 3.24 -1.91
N LEU A 45 0.08 4.25 -2.79
CA LEU A 45 1.20 5.19 -2.85
C LEU A 45 1.54 5.86 -1.52
N PRO A 46 0.57 6.32 -0.69
CA PRO A 46 0.89 6.93 0.61
C PRO A 46 1.66 6.01 1.57
N TYR A 47 1.57 4.69 1.37
CA TYR A 47 2.22 3.67 2.18
C TYR A 47 3.47 3.10 1.52
N PHE A 48 3.83 3.57 0.32
CA PHE A 48 4.98 3.11 -0.43
C PHE A 48 6.22 3.95 -0.08
N ILE A 49 7.34 3.29 0.21
CA ILE A 49 8.61 3.96 0.51
C ILE A 49 9.61 3.61 -0.59
N ASN A 50 10.12 4.63 -1.27
CA ASN A 50 11.14 4.47 -2.29
C ASN A 50 12.53 4.58 -1.66
N LEU A 51 13.26 3.46 -1.61
CA LEU A 51 14.59 3.37 -1.01
C LEU A 51 15.72 3.84 -1.93
N ASN A 52 15.44 4.12 -3.21
CA ASN A 52 16.45 4.56 -4.18
C ASN A 52 16.76 6.07 -4.07
N ASN A 53 16.07 6.80 -3.21
CA ASN A 53 16.33 8.21 -3.01
C ASN A 53 17.46 8.38 -1.97
N ALA A 54 18.69 8.55 -2.46
CA ALA A 54 19.89 8.69 -1.63
C ALA A 54 19.88 9.92 -0.69
N ASN A 55 18.91 10.84 -0.87
CA ASN A 55 18.78 12.09 -0.13
C ASN A 55 17.78 12.03 1.04
N SER A 56 17.08 10.91 1.25
CA SER A 56 16.26 10.68 2.44
C SER A 56 16.90 9.57 3.26
N PHE A 57 16.83 9.64 4.59
CA PHE A 57 17.21 8.55 5.49
C PHE A 57 16.00 7.62 5.67
N PRO A 58 15.74 6.68 4.74
CA PRO A 58 14.44 6.02 4.63
C PRO A 58 14.25 5.03 5.80
N ILE A 59 15.34 4.63 6.43
CA ILE A 59 15.38 3.74 7.59
C ILE A 59 14.73 4.38 8.82
N GLN A 60 14.92 5.69 9.04
CA GLN A 60 14.31 6.37 10.19
C GLN A 60 12.80 6.48 10.03
N GLU A 61 12.33 6.80 8.81
CA GLU A 61 10.91 6.83 8.49
C GLU A 61 10.26 5.44 8.62
N LEU A 62 10.96 4.38 8.18
CA LEU A 62 10.53 3.00 8.35
C LEU A 62 10.36 2.62 9.83
N LEU A 63 11.32 3.00 10.69
CA LEU A 63 11.25 2.72 12.12
C LEU A 63 10.05 3.43 12.78
N ILE A 64 9.81 4.70 12.44
CA ILE A 64 8.66 5.46 12.94
C ILE A 64 7.33 4.79 12.56
N ARG A 65 7.21 4.29 11.33
CA ARG A 65 5.99 3.63 10.84
C ARG A 65 5.80 2.19 11.34
N TYR A 66 6.83 1.56 11.92
CA TYR A 66 6.74 0.20 12.48
C TYR A 66 6.49 0.19 13.99
N ILE A 67 6.98 1.21 14.70
CA ILE A 67 6.86 1.34 16.15
C ILE A 67 5.50 1.91 16.58
N ASN A 68 4.87 2.71 15.73
CA ASN A 68 3.51 3.27 15.94
C ASN A 68 2.45 2.48 15.17
#